data_AF-A0A1I6U2J2-F1
#
_entry.id   AF-A0A1I6U2J2-F1
#
_cell.length_a   1.000
_cell.length_b   1.000
_cell.length_c   1.000
_cell.angle_alpha   90.00
_cell.angle_beta   90.00
_cell.angle_gamma   90.00
#
_symmetry.space_group_name_H-M   'P 1'
#
loop_
_entity.id
_entity.type
_entity.pdbx_description
1 polymer ?
#
loop_
_entity_poly.entity_id
_entity_poly.type
_entity_poly.pdbx_seq_one_letter_code
_entity_poly.pdbx_strand_id
1 'polypeptide(L)'
;MKRDLLPQRLVLLRQENKMTQEELGKIIGVSKAAISKYEKGLVKPSVSSLWDMADFFNVSVDYLIGKSDAFTANVSDHAYISEVVELFEEMRDEEKEKLLMFIKKLNNSDLLFELHSVFDPLNDEQREKMMRLLLFLQKNEFH
;
A
#
# COMPACT_ATOMS: atom_id res chain seq x y z
N MET A 1 -23.85 1.93 -16.38
CA MET A 1 -23.17 3.23 -16.14
C MET A 1 -21.88 2.92 -15.40
N LYS A 2 -20.70 3.31 -15.88
CA LYS A 2 -19.43 3.07 -15.15
C LYS A 2 -19.49 3.85 -13.84
N ARG A 3 -19.31 3.15 -12.71
CA ARG A 3 -19.38 3.74 -11.36
C ARG A 3 -18.08 4.49 -11.10
N ASP A 4 -18.17 5.81 -10.95
CA ASP A 4 -17.04 6.61 -10.50
C ASP A 4 -16.83 6.36 -9.00
N LEU A 5 -15.67 5.79 -8.65
CA LEU A 5 -15.29 5.47 -7.27
C LEU A 5 -14.29 6.47 -6.68
N LEU A 6 -13.86 7.46 -7.45
CA LEU A 6 -12.86 8.43 -7.01
C LEU A 6 -13.24 9.14 -5.71
N PRO A 7 -14.47 9.66 -5.52
CA PRO A 7 -14.81 10.36 -4.30
C PRO A 7 -14.63 9.48 -3.05
N GLN A 8 -15.05 8.22 -3.12
CA GLN A 8 -14.94 7.28 -2.00
C GLN A 8 -13.49 6.82 -1.78
N ARG A 9 -12.77 6.49 -2.84
CA ARG A 9 -11.37 6.01 -2.76
C ARG A 9 -10.43 7.12 -2.26
N LEU A 10 -10.64 8.36 -2.68
CA LEU A 10 -9.84 9.49 -2.23
C LEU A 10 -10.01 9.75 -0.72
N VAL A 11 -11.25 9.68 -0.21
CA VAL A 11 -11.52 9.80 1.23
C VAL A 11 -10.82 8.68 2.01
N LEU A 12 -10.95 7.44 1.53
CA LEU A 12 -10.36 6.26 2.15
C LEU A 12 -8.84 6.37 2.23
N LEU A 13 -8.17 6.58 1.09
CA LEU A 13 -6.71 6.69 1.01
C LEU A 13 -6.17 7.83 1.88
N ARG A 14 -6.82 9.00 1.86
CA ARG A 14 -6.43 10.13 2.71
C ARG A 14 -6.57 9.79 4.21
N GLN A 15 -7.62 9.07 4.59
CA GLN A 15 -7.87 8.70 5.99
C GLN A 15 -6.92 7.61 6.49
N GLU A 16 -6.59 6.62 5.65
CA GLU A 16 -5.57 5.60 5.92
C GLU A 16 -4.21 6.26 6.19
N ASN A 17 -3.87 7.27 5.39
CA ASN A 17 -2.68 8.11 5.55
C ASN A 17 -2.76 9.10 6.73
N LYS A 18 -3.87 9.12 7.49
CA LYS A 18 -4.12 10.06 8.61
C LYS A 18 -3.99 11.55 8.24
N MET A 19 -4.29 11.90 7.00
CA MET A 19 -4.12 13.26 6.49
C MET A 19 -5.40 14.08 6.58
N THR A 20 -5.25 15.38 6.71
CA THR A 20 -6.30 16.38 6.48
C THR A 20 -6.43 16.70 4.98
N GLN A 21 -7.59 17.24 4.59
CA GLN A 21 -7.80 17.73 3.21
C GLN A 21 -6.82 18.84 2.82
N GLU A 22 -6.31 19.59 3.80
CA GLU A 22 -5.34 20.66 3.57
C GLU A 22 -3.95 20.10 3.28
N GLU A 23 -3.51 19.09 4.03
CA GLU A 23 -2.24 18.41 3.79
C GLU A 23 -2.22 17.74 2.42
N LEU A 24 -3.28 17.00 2.06
CA LEU A 24 -3.37 16.39 0.74
C LEU A 24 -3.34 17.44 -0.37
N GLY A 25 -4.08 18.55 -0.20
CA GLY A 25 -4.05 19.66 -1.14
C GLY A 25 -2.64 20.21 -1.35
N LYS A 26 -1.86 20.40 -0.28
CA LYS A 26 -0.47 20.86 -0.36
C LYS A 26 0.42 19.88 -1.13
N ILE A 27 0.26 18.58 -0.91
CA ILE A 27 1.07 17.55 -1.57
C ILE A 27 0.82 17.51 -3.08
N ILE A 28 -0.45 17.48 -3.50
CA ILE A 28 -0.80 17.37 -4.94
C ILE A 28 -1.00 18.73 -5.62
N GLY A 29 -0.59 19.83 -4.98
CA GLY A 29 -0.60 21.17 -5.57
C GLY A 29 -1.99 21.80 -5.80
N VAL A 30 -3.00 21.48 -4.99
CA VAL A 30 -4.35 22.04 -5.08
C VAL A 30 -4.86 22.63 -3.76
N SER A 31 -5.92 23.43 -3.81
CA SER A 31 -6.53 23.97 -2.58
C SER A 31 -7.28 22.89 -1.79
N LYS A 32 -7.36 23.06 -0.46
CA LYS A 32 -8.27 22.28 0.42
C LYS A 32 -9.71 22.21 -0.14
N ALA A 33 -10.20 23.32 -0.69
CA ALA A 33 -11.53 23.38 -1.27
C ALA A 33 -11.68 22.48 -2.52
N ALA A 34 -10.62 22.33 -3.31
CA ALA A 34 -10.60 21.40 -4.44
C ALA A 34 -10.69 19.95 -3.94
N ILE A 35 -9.88 19.56 -2.95
CA ILE A 35 -9.96 18.22 -2.33
C ILE A 35 -11.37 17.94 -1.81
N SER A 36 -11.97 18.88 -1.07
CA SER A 36 -13.33 18.72 -0.56
C SER A 36 -14.37 18.51 -1.67
N LYS A 37 -14.21 19.17 -2.82
CA LYS A 37 -15.09 18.98 -3.99
C LYS A 37 -14.85 17.63 -4.67
N TYR A 38 -13.60 17.16 -4.74
CA TYR A 38 -13.24 15.84 -5.29
C TYR A 38 -13.85 14.72 -4.44
N GLU A 39 -13.66 14.77 -3.12
CA GLU A 39 -14.21 13.79 -2.16
C GLU A 39 -15.74 13.74 -2.12
N LYS A 40 -16.41 14.83 -2.52
CA LYS A 40 -17.88 14.90 -2.65
C LYS A 40 -18.37 14.57 -4.07
N GLY A 41 -17.47 14.33 -5.02
CA GLY A 41 -17.81 14.09 -6.43
C GLY A 41 -18.42 15.30 -7.14
N LEU A 42 -18.24 16.51 -6.58
CA LEU A 42 -18.81 17.75 -7.13
C LEU A 42 -18.00 18.30 -8.31
N VAL A 43 -16.70 18.01 -8.34
CA VAL A 43 -15.78 18.43 -9.40
C VAL A 43 -14.87 17.26 -9.74
N LYS A 44 -14.55 17.11 -11.03
CA LYS A 44 -13.57 16.12 -11.49
C LYS A 44 -12.15 16.67 -11.37
N PRO A 45 -11.19 15.90 -10.85
CA PRO A 45 -9.78 16.28 -10.87
C PRO A 45 -9.26 16.41 -12.31
N SER A 46 -8.20 17.19 -12.50
CA SER A 46 -7.47 17.21 -13.76
C SER A 46 -6.71 15.89 -13.95
N VAL A 47 -6.27 15.60 -15.18
CA VAL A 47 -5.40 14.44 -15.45
C VAL A 47 -4.12 14.51 -14.61
N SER A 48 -3.48 15.69 -14.50
CA SER A 48 -2.30 15.88 -13.64
C SER A 48 -2.61 15.50 -12.19
N SER A 49 -3.69 16.03 -11.63
CA SER A 49 -4.07 15.76 -10.25
C SER A 49 -4.38 14.28 -10.01
N LEU A 50 -4.87 13.54 -11.01
CA LEU A 50 -5.05 12.09 -10.91
C LEU A 50 -3.72 11.35 -10.83
N TRP A 51 -2.73 11.76 -11.64
CA TRP A 51 -1.38 11.20 -11.58
C TRP A 51 -0.70 11.52 -10.24
N ASP A 52 -0.78 12.78 -9.80
CA ASP A 52 -0.18 13.21 -8.52
C ASP A 52 -0.79 12.43 -7.33
N MET A 53 -2.11 12.18 -7.35
CA MET A 53 -2.76 11.31 -6.36
C MET A 53 -2.30 9.86 -6.47
N ALA A 54 -2.23 9.32 -7.70
CA ALA A 54 -1.84 7.93 -7.96
C ALA A 54 -0.42 7.65 -7.46
N ASP A 55 0.50 8.54 -7.78
CA ASP A 55 1.90 8.43 -7.39
C ASP A 55 2.06 8.59 -5.87
N PHE A 56 1.37 9.57 -5.26
CA PHE A 56 1.44 9.78 -3.82
C PHE A 56 0.91 8.58 -3.02
N PHE A 57 -0.25 8.05 -3.39
CA PHE A 57 -0.86 6.90 -2.70
C PHE A 57 -0.31 5.55 -3.19
N ASN A 58 0.67 5.56 -4.11
CA ASN A 58 1.21 4.39 -4.77
C ASN A 58 0.14 3.42 -5.32
N VAL A 59 -0.87 3.94 -6.00
CA VAL A 59 -1.93 3.17 -6.65
C VAL A 59 -2.01 3.52 -8.13
N SER A 60 -2.68 2.69 -8.93
CA SER A 60 -2.97 3.07 -10.31
C SER A 60 -4.10 4.10 -10.41
N VAL A 61 -4.08 4.94 -11.44
CA VAL A 61 -5.21 5.83 -11.78
C VAL A 61 -6.48 5.02 -12.01
N ASP A 62 -6.38 3.82 -12.60
CA ASP A 62 -7.51 2.93 -12.82
C ASP A 62 -8.13 2.43 -11.51
N TYR A 63 -7.32 2.20 -10.47
CA TYR A 63 -7.82 2.03 -9.11
C TYR A 63 -8.49 3.31 -8.63
N LEU A 64 -7.86 4.48 -8.68
CA LEU A 64 -8.50 5.71 -8.16
C LEU A 64 -9.89 5.97 -8.74
N ILE A 65 -10.08 5.76 -10.05
CA ILE A 65 -11.35 6.08 -10.72
C ILE A 65 -12.38 4.94 -10.78
N GLY A 66 -12.06 3.76 -10.24
CA GLY A 66 -13.02 2.63 -10.23
C GLY A 66 -13.06 1.79 -11.50
N LYS A 67 -11.99 1.77 -12.30
CA LYS A 67 -11.84 0.86 -13.45
C LYS A 67 -11.24 -0.50 -13.06
N SER A 68 -10.51 -0.56 -11.95
CA SER A 68 -9.94 -1.79 -11.39
C SER A 68 -10.13 -1.81 -9.88
N ASP A 69 -10.38 -2.99 -9.32
CA ASP A 69 -10.35 -3.23 -7.86
C ASP A 69 -9.01 -3.82 -7.41
N ALA A 70 -8.14 -4.18 -8.36
CA ALA A 70 -6.78 -4.60 -8.03
C ALA A 70 -6.01 -3.41 -7.48
N PHE A 71 -5.58 -3.52 -6.23
CA PHE A 71 -4.56 -2.65 -5.64
C PHE A 71 -3.23 -2.97 -6.34
N THR A 72 -3.07 -2.45 -7.55
CA THR A 72 -1.78 -2.49 -8.24
C THR A 72 -0.95 -1.38 -7.63
N ALA A 73 -0.10 -1.73 -6.67
CA ALA A 73 0.98 -0.85 -6.25
C ALA A 73 1.72 -0.39 -7.52
N ASN A 74 2.01 0.90 -7.62
CA ASN A 74 2.82 1.45 -8.72
C ASN A 74 4.27 1.03 -8.45
N VAL A 75 4.60 -0.25 -8.64
CA VAL A 75 5.93 -0.77 -8.30
C VAL A 75 6.90 -0.35 -9.40
N SER A 76 7.30 0.92 -9.34
CA SER A 76 8.28 1.51 -10.24
C SER A 76 9.68 0.92 -10.04
N ASP A 77 9.96 0.29 -8.89
CA ASP A 77 11.18 -0.48 -8.65
C ASP A 77 11.02 -1.95 -9.07
N HIS A 78 11.10 -2.18 -10.39
CA HIS A 78 11.11 -3.53 -10.96
C HIS A 78 12.27 -4.38 -10.43
N ALA A 79 13.38 -3.76 -10.02
CA ALA A 79 14.53 -4.44 -9.44
C ALA A 79 14.20 -5.14 -8.11
N TYR A 80 13.36 -4.53 -7.27
CA TYR A 80 12.98 -5.09 -5.97
C TYR A 80 11.98 -6.24 -6.11
N ILE A 81 11.07 -6.17 -7.10
CA ILE A 81 10.17 -7.29 -7.40
C ILE A 81 10.97 -8.51 -7.84
N SER A 82 11.95 -8.33 -8.73
CA SER A 82 12.76 -9.44 -9.22
C SER A 82 13.50 -10.16 -8.10
N GLU A 83 14.14 -9.41 -7.19
CA GLU A 83 14.84 -10.00 -6.04
C GLU A 83 13.89 -10.73 -5.08
N VAL A 84 12.71 -10.16 -4.80
CA VAL A 84 11.70 -10.82 -3.94
C VAL A 84 11.12 -12.07 -4.59
N VAL A 85 10.93 -12.07 -5.92
CA VAL A 85 10.45 -13.23 -6.66
C VAL A 85 11.50 -14.35 -6.67
N GLU A 86 12.76 -14.02 -6.89
CA GLU A 86 13.87 -14.98 -6.84
C GLU A 86 13.97 -15.62 -5.45
N LEU A 87 13.95 -14.81 -4.38
CA LEU A 87 13.94 -15.30 -3.00
C LEU A 87 12.72 -16.17 -2.71
N PHE A 88 11.53 -15.78 -3.20
CA PHE A 88 10.33 -16.58 -3.03
C PHE A 88 10.49 -17.93 -3.71
N GLU A 89 10.95 -17.98 -4.96
CA GLU A 89 11.12 -19.24 -5.69
C GLU A 89 12.11 -20.20 -5.01
N GLU A 90 13.18 -19.66 -4.41
CA GLU A 90 14.20 -20.43 -3.68
C GLU A 90 13.71 -20.99 -2.32
N MET A 91 12.60 -20.49 -1.78
CA MET A 91 12.02 -21.01 -0.53
C MET A 91 11.42 -22.41 -0.70
N ARG A 92 11.48 -23.21 0.36
CA ARG A 92 10.78 -24.50 0.41
C ARG A 92 9.26 -24.28 0.47
N ASP A 93 8.50 -25.24 -0.04
CA ASP A 93 7.03 -25.14 -0.10
C ASP A 93 6.39 -24.86 1.27
N GLU A 94 6.88 -25.50 2.33
CA GLU A 94 6.40 -25.27 3.70
C GLU A 94 6.65 -23.84 4.21
N GLU A 95 7.74 -23.20 3.76
CA GLU A 95 8.08 -21.83 4.12
C GLU A 95 7.24 -20.83 3.30
N LYS A 96 7.01 -21.14 2.02
CA LYS A 96 6.09 -20.40 1.14
C LYS A 96 4.67 -20.40 1.71
N GLU A 97 4.17 -21.54 2.16
CA GLU A 97 2.83 -21.65 2.75
C GLU A 97 2.70 -20.81 4.02
N LYS A 98 3.70 -20.83 4.91
CA LYS A 98 3.73 -20.00 6.12
C LYS A 98 3.78 -18.51 5.78
N LEU A 99 4.61 -18.11 4.83
CA LEU A 99 4.70 -16.73 4.37
C LEU A 99 3.38 -16.25 3.74
N LEU A 100 2.76 -17.07 2.89
CA LEU A 100 1.45 -16.77 2.30
C LEU A 100 0.35 -16.68 3.36
N MET A 101 0.38 -17.55 4.37
CA MET A 101 -0.54 -17.49 5.51
C MET A 101 -0.35 -16.20 6.33
N PHE A 102 0.90 -15.77 6.52
CA PHE A 102 1.23 -14.50 7.17
C PHE A 102 0.76 -13.29 6.35
N ILE A 103 1.08 -13.25 5.05
CA ILE A 103 0.65 -12.16 4.14
C ILE A 103 -0.87 -12.02 4.14
N LYS A 104 -1.62 -13.12 4.12
CA LYS A 104 -3.09 -13.10 4.21
C LYS A 104 -3.62 -12.55 5.54
N LYS A 105 -2.84 -12.69 6.63
CA LYS A 105 -3.19 -12.21 7.98
C LYS A 105 -2.75 -10.78 8.28
N LEU A 106 -1.81 -10.22 7.50
CA LEU A 106 -1.32 -8.83 7.64
C LEU A 106 -2.42 -7.76 7.52
N ASN A 107 -3.62 -8.12 7.05
CA ASN A 107 -4.80 -7.24 7.07
C ASN A 107 -5.47 -7.08 8.46
N ASN A 108 -4.91 -7.65 9.54
CA ASN A 108 -5.40 -7.50 10.91
C ASN A 108 -4.27 -7.06 11.87
N SER A 109 -4.59 -6.12 12.77
CA SER A 109 -3.65 -5.32 13.56
C SER A 109 -2.88 -6.02 14.69
N ASP A 110 -3.09 -7.31 14.94
CA ASP A 110 -2.53 -8.01 16.11
C ASP A 110 -1.35 -8.93 15.73
N LEU A 111 -0.29 -8.33 15.19
CA LEU A 111 0.88 -9.06 14.65
C LEU A 111 1.94 -9.42 15.71
N LEU A 112 1.98 -8.68 16.82
CA LEU A 112 3.10 -8.73 17.77
C LEU A 112 3.20 -10.05 18.57
N PHE A 113 2.08 -10.74 18.79
CA PHE A 113 2.05 -11.99 19.57
C PHE A 113 2.35 -13.23 18.71
N GLU A 114 1.97 -13.22 17.43
CA GLU A 114 2.20 -14.36 16.51
C GLU A 114 3.64 -14.40 15.96
N LEU A 115 4.37 -13.28 15.95
CA LEU A 115 5.76 -13.24 15.50
C LEU A 115 6.67 -14.18 16.31
N HIS A 116 6.42 -14.36 17.60
CA HIS A 116 7.27 -15.20 18.46
C HIS A 116 7.28 -16.68 18.01
N SER A 117 6.13 -17.23 17.62
CA SER A 117 6.02 -18.63 17.20
C SER A 117 6.61 -18.90 15.81
N VAL A 118 6.67 -17.88 14.96
CA VAL A 118 7.29 -17.93 13.63
C VAL A 118 8.82 -17.80 13.72
N PHE A 119 9.31 -17.04 14.70
CA PHE A 119 10.75 -16.85 14.93
C PHE A 119 11.42 -17.98 15.70
N ASP A 120 10.69 -18.73 16.52
CA ASP A 120 11.22 -19.83 17.32
C ASP A 120 12.05 -20.86 16.52
N PRO A 121 11.65 -21.33 15.32
CA PRO A 121 12.43 -22.29 14.53
C PRO A 121 13.58 -21.66 13.72
N LEU A 122 13.72 -20.33 13.69
CA LEU A 122 14.74 -19.65 12.88
C LEU A 122 16.06 -19.55 13.64
N ASN A 123 17.17 -19.72 12.93
CA ASN A 123 18.49 -19.44 13.51
C ASN A 123 18.72 -17.93 13.64
N ASP A 124 19.74 -17.53 14.39
CA ASP A 124 19.98 -16.12 14.73
C ASP A 124 20.18 -15.24 13.48
N GLU A 125 20.84 -15.76 12.45
CA GLU A 125 21.06 -15.05 11.18
C GLU A 125 19.74 -14.82 10.42
N GLN A 126 18.86 -15.83 10.39
CA GLN A 126 17.55 -15.74 9.75
C GLN A 126 16.61 -14.77 10.50
N ARG A 127 16.64 -14.78 11.84
CA ARG A 127 15.89 -13.80 12.65
C ARG A 127 16.37 -12.39 12.37
N GLU A 128 17.68 -12.18 12.28
CA GLU A 128 18.23 -10.85 12.00
C GLU A 128 17.83 -10.33 10.62
N LYS A 129 17.93 -11.17 9.58
CA LYS A 129 17.49 -10.81 8.21
C LYS A 129 16.00 -10.48 8.16
N MET A 130 15.17 -11.29 8.81
CA MET A 130 13.72 -11.05 8.85
C MET A 130 13.37 -9.81 9.67
N MET A 131 14.05 -9.55 10.78
CA MET A 131 13.86 -8.32 11.57
C MET A 131 14.29 -7.08 10.79
N ARG A 132 15.36 -7.15 9.99
CA ARG A 132 15.75 -6.06 9.09
C ARG A 132 14.69 -5.83 8.01
N LEU A 133 14.12 -6.91 7.44
CA LEU A 133 13.03 -6.80 6.47
C LEU A 133 11.77 -6.20 7.10
N LEU A 134 11.36 -6.64 8.30
CA LEU A 134 10.21 -6.08 9.00
C LEU A 134 10.42 -4.60 9.38
N LEU A 135 11.60 -4.23 9.87
CA LEU A 135 11.97 -2.84 10.15
C LEU A 135 12.00 -1.99 8.88
N PHE A 136 12.44 -2.57 7.76
CA PHE A 136 12.40 -1.92 6.46
C PHE A 136 10.94 -1.71 6.00
N LEU A 137 10.08 -2.72 6.13
CA LEU A 137 8.66 -2.61 5.78
C LEU A 137 7.91 -1.64 6.70
N GLN A 138 8.28 -1.54 7.98
CA GLN A 138 7.71 -0.57 8.93
C GLN A 138 8.21 0.86 8.68
N LYS A 139 9.48 1.03 8.31
CA LYS A 139 10.04 2.36 7.94
C LYS A 139 9.58 2.83 6.58
N ASN A 140 9.23 1.90 5.70
CA ASN A 140 8.62 2.17 4.40
C ASN A 140 7.13 1.81 4.44
N GLU A 141 6.45 1.97 5.59
CA GLU A 141 5.00 1.84 5.64
C GLU A 141 4.43 2.74 4.55
N PHE A 142 3.78 2.09 3.58
CA PHE A 142 2.66 2.65 2.83
C PHE A 142 1.68 3.17 3.89
N HIS A 143 1.85 4.44 4.25
CA HIS A 143 0.82 5.20 4.94
C HIS A 143 -0.42 5.27 4.06
#